data_AF-A0A923EGP0-F1
#
_entry.id   AF-A0A923EGP0-F1
#
_cell.length_a   1.000
_cell.length_b   1.000
_cell.length_c   1.000
_cell.angle_alpha   90.00
_cell.angle_beta   90.00
_cell.angle_gamma   90.00
#
_symmetry.space_group_name_H-M   'P 1'
#
loop_
_entity.id
_entity.type
_entity.pdbx_description
1 polymer ?
#
loop_
_entity_poly.entity_id
_entity_poly.type
_entity_poly.pdbx_seq_one_letter_code
_entity_poly.pdbx_strand_id
1 'polypeptide(L)' 'AQLAAKYPDTLVFLDKNLEQQPICMGVPKGDPDTLAYLNNWIVYVRNNGFIQKKVDYWWKSLEWEVLLK' A
#
# COMPACT_ATOMS: atom_id res chain seq x y z
N ALA A 1 -11.34 -1.63 -5.14
CA ALA A 1 -11.59 -3.05 -5.48
C ALA A 1 -12.56 -3.72 -4.51
N GLN A 2 -12.25 -3.80 -3.22
CA GLN A 2 -13.10 -4.49 -2.21
C GLN A 2 -14.56 -4.00 -2.16
N LEU A 3 -14.79 -2.68 -2.09
CA LEU A 3 -16.16 -2.14 -2.08
C LEU A 3 -16.95 -2.45 -3.35
N ALA A 4 -16.30 -2.40 -4.52
CA ALA A 4 -16.92 -2.79 -5.78
C ALA A 4 -17.26 -4.29 -5.81
N ALA A 5 -16.42 -5.14 -5.20
CA ALA A 5 -16.73 -6.55 -5.04
C ALA A 5 -17.92 -6.80 -4.08
N LYS A 6 -18.11 -5.94 -3.07
CA LYS A 6 -19.23 -6.02 -2.12
C LYS A 6 -20.55 -5.50 -2.70
N TYR A 7 -20.50 -4.52 -3.60
CA TYR A 7 -21.67 -3.85 -4.18
C TYR A 7 -21.55 -3.78 -5.72
N PRO A 8 -21.55 -4.92 -6.42
CA PRO A 8 -21.30 -4.98 -7.86
C PRO A 8 -22.37 -4.26 -8.70
N ASP A 9 -23.61 -4.16 -8.20
CA ASP A 9 -24.72 -3.53 -8.92
C ASP A 9 -24.66 -2.00 -8.89
N THR A 10 -23.82 -1.40 -8.03
CA THR A 10 -23.78 0.06 -7.79
C THR A 10 -22.39 0.66 -8.01
N LEU A 11 -21.33 -0.11 -7.74
CA LEU A 11 -19.96 0.39 -7.75
C LEU A 11 -19.10 -0.34 -8.79
N VAL A 12 -18.35 0.43 -9.58
CA VAL A 12 -17.32 -0.08 -10.49
C VAL A 12 -15.94 0.35 -10.01
N PHE A 13 -14.97 -0.56 -10.07
CA PHE A 13 -13.57 -0.24 -9.83
C PHE A 13 -12.88 0.08 -11.15
N LEU A 14 -12.24 1.25 -11.23
CA LEU A 14 -11.37 1.62 -12.34
C LEU A 14 -9.97 1.07 -12.05
N ASP A 15 -9.50 0.16 -12.89
CA ASP A 15 -8.21 -0.51 -12.77
C ASP A 15 -7.03 0.39 -13.22
N LYS A 16 -7.34 1.42 -14.01
CA LYS A 16 -6.36 2.37 -14.51
C LYS A 16 -6.28 3.61 -13.61
N ASN A 17 -5.06 3.91 -13.17
CA ASN A 17 -4.76 5.16 -12.47
C ASN A 17 -5.00 6.35 -13.40
N LEU A 18 -5.67 7.38 -12.88
CA LEU A 18 -5.87 8.65 -13.59
C LEU A 18 -4.57 9.48 -13.61
N GLU A 19 -3.80 9.42 -12.53
CA GLU A 19 -2.54 10.15 -12.37
C GLU A 19 -1.51 9.29 -11.60
N GLN A 20 -0.22 9.61 -11.76
CA GLN A 20 0.83 9.01 -10.95
C GLN A 20 0.97 9.77 -9.62
N GLN A 21 0.51 9.16 -8.54
CA GLN A 21 0.57 9.72 -7.20
C GLN A 21 1.60 8.95 -6.36
N PRO A 22 2.85 9.45 -6.23
CA PRO A 22 3.85 8.81 -5.40
C PRO A 22 3.52 8.99 -3.92
N ILE A 23 3.54 7.89 -3.16
CA ILE A 23 3.38 7.88 -1.71
C ILE A 23 4.76 7.69 -1.08
N CYS A 24 5.09 8.50 -0.06
CA CYS A 24 6.39 8.47 0.60
C CYS A 24 6.29 8.64 2.13
N MET A 25 7.37 8.30 2.82
CA MET A 25 7.55 8.61 4.24
C MET A 25 8.26 9.96 4.37
N GLY A 26 7.65 10.90 5.10
CA GLY A 26 8.24 12.20 5.40
C GLY A 26 9.18 12.11 6.61
N VAL A 27 10.31 12.82 6.54
CA VAL A 27 11.28 12.93 7.65
C VAL A 27 11.61 14.41 7.93
N PRO A 28 11.98 14.77 9.17
CA PRO A 28 12.46 16.12 9.48
C PRO A 28 13.67 16.52 8.62
N LYS A 29 13.74 17.80 8.26
CA LYS A 29 14.89 18.32 7.52
C LYS A 29 16.15 18.31 8.41
N GLY A 30 17.28 17.90 7.85
CA GLY A 30 18.57 17.91 8.53
C GLY A 30 19.01 16.56 9.10
N ASP A 31 18.21 15.50 8.93
CA ASP A 31 18.55 14.14 9.34
C ASP A 31 18.80 13.24 8.11
N PRO A 32 20.00 13.28 7.52
CA PRO A 32 20.34 12.44 6.37
C PRO A 32 20.46 10.96 6.73
N ASP A 33 20.76 10.63 7.99
CA ASP A 33 20.98 9.25 8.43
C ASP A 33 19.65 8.48 8.48
N THR A 34 18.60 9.09 9.04
CA THR A 34 17.25 8.50 9.03
C THR A 34 16.74 8.34 7.60
N LEU A 35 16.98 9.33 6.73
CA LEU A 35 16.61 9.24 5.32
C LEU A 35 17.32 8.08 4.62
N ALA A 36 18.63 7.93 4.83
CA ALA A 36 19.41 6.85 4.23
C ALA A 36 18.96 5.47 4.74
N TYR A 37 18.70 5.35 6.04
CA TYR A 37 18.20 4.12 6.64
C TYR A 37 16.85 3.69 6.03
N LEU A 38 15.88 4.61 5.97
CA LEU A 38 14.56 4.32 5.42
C LEU A 38 14.61 3.98 3.93
N ASN A 39 15.43 4.68 3.15
CA ASN A 39 15.62 4.38 1.73
C ASN A 39 16.18 2.96 1.52
N ASN A 40 17.23 2.59 2.26
CA ASN A 40 17.81 1.25 2.18
C ASN A 40 16.84 0.17 2.66
N TRP A 41 16.09 0.45 3.73
CA TRP A 41 15.05 -0.44 4.23
C TRP A 41 13.95 -0.68 3.18
N ILE A 42 13.46 0.37 2.50
CA ILE A 42 12.46 0.27 1.42
C ILE A 42 12.96 -0.68 0.32
N VAL A 43 14.22 -0.55 -0.10
CA VAL A 43 14.81 -1.42 -1.12
C VAL A 43 14.80 -2.87 -0.64
N TYR A 44 15.23 -3.12 0.59
CA TYR A 44 15.25 -4.45 1.18
C TYR A 44 13.85 -5.08 1.25
N VAL A 45 12.84 -4.35 1.74
CA VAL A 45 11.46 -4.87 1.87
C VAL A 45 10.70 -4.97 0.55
N ARG A 46 11.15 -4.24 -0.48
CA ARG A 46 10.63 -4.44 -1.84
C ARG A 46 11.19 -5.74 -2.43
N ASN A 47 12.49 -5.97 -2.27
CA ASN A 47 13.17 -7.16 -2.80
C ASN A 47 12.69 -8.46 -2.14
N ASN A 48 12.37 -8.43 -0.85
CA ASN A 48 11.85 -9.61 -0.16
C ASN A 48 10.32 -9.84 -0.39
N GLY A 49 9.67 -8.98 -1.17
CA GLY A 49 8.24 -9.07 -1.50
C GLY A 49 7.29 -8.65 -0.36
N PHE A 50 7.78 -8.09 0.75
CA PHE A 50 6.94 -7.66 1.87
C PHE A 50 5.88 -6.64 1.45
N ILE A 51 6.27 -5.62 0.67
CA ILE A 51 5.33 -4.60 0.20
C ILE A 51 4.22 -5.23 -0.65
N GLN A 52 4.56 -6.14 -1.56
CA GLN A 52 3.58 -6.82 -2.42
C GLN A 52 2.58 -7.63 -1.57
N LYS A 53 3.08 -8.43 -0.61
CA LYS A 53 2.23 -9.21 0.30
C LYS A 53 1.29 -8.33 1.11
N LYS A 54 1.76 -7.17 1.58
CA LYS A 54 0.91 -6.21 2.30
C LYS A 54 -0.13 -5.56 1.39
N VAL A 55 0.22 -5.25 0.13
CA VAL A 55 -0.75 -4.74 -0.84
C VAL A 55 -1.85 -5.78 -1.09
N ASP A 56 -1.48 -7.03 -1.30
CA ASP A 56 -2.45 -8.09 -1.57
C ASP A 56 -3.37 -8.33 -0.38
N TYR A 57 -2.83 -8.37 0.85
CA TYR A 57 -3.62 -8.54 2.07
C TYR A 57 -4.57 -7.36 2.34
N TRP A 58 -4.07 -6.12 2.28
CA TRP A 58 -4.88 -4.96 2.67
C TRP A 58 -5.82 -4.45 1.57
N TRP A 59 -5.48 -4.63 0.29
CA TRP A 59 -6.23 -4.02 -0.82
C TRP A 59 -6.93 -5.02 -1.74
N LYS A 60 -6.48 -6.27 -1.77
CA LYS A 60 -7.04 -7.32 -2.64
C LYS A 60 -7.76 -8.43 -1.89
N SER A 61 -7.60 -8.54 -0.57
CA SER A 61 -8.33 -9.51 0.26
C SER A 61 -9.20 -8.83 1.33
N LEU A 62 -10.15 -9.57 1.89
CA LEU A 62 -10.97 -9.19 3.06
C LEU A 62 -10.58 -10.01 4.30
N GLU A 63 -9.43 -10.68 4.28
CA GLU A 63 -8.99 -11.57 5.37
C GLU A 63 -8.81 -10.85 6.70
N TRP A 64 -8.57 -9.54 6.66
CA TRP A 64 -8.43 -8.70 7.85
C TRP A 64 -9.78 -8.38 8.52
N GLU A 65 -10.91 -8.52 7.81
CA GLU A 65 -12.24 -8.17 8.34
C GLU A 65 -12.62 -9.07 9.52
N VAL A 66 -12.17 -10.32 9.55
CA VAL A 66 -12.40 -11.25 10.68
C VAL A 66 -11.74 -10.81 11.99
N LEU A 67 -10.77 -9.89 11.92
CA LEU A 67 -10.08 -9.33 13.07
C LEU A 67 -10.81 -8.12 13.65
N LEU A 68 -11.77 -7.56 12.92
CA LEU A 68 -12.63 -6.50 13.42
C LEU A 68 -13.79 -7.13 14.20
N LYS A 69 -13.96 -6.69 15.46
CA LYS A 69 -15.11 -7.05 16.30
C LYS A 69 -16.29 -6.14 16.03
#